data_AF-A0A0N4WZN8-F1
#
_entry.id   AF-A0A0N4WZN8-F1
#
_cell.length_a   1.000
_cell.length_b   1.000
_cell.length_c   1.000
_cell.angle_alpha   90.00
_cell.angle_beta   90.00
_cell.angle_gamma   90.00
#
_symmetry.space_group_name_H-M   'P 1'
#
loop_
_entity.id
_entity.type
_entity.pdbx_description
1 polymer ?
#
loop_
_entity_poly.entity_id
_entity_poly.type
_entity_poly.pdbx_seq_one_letter_code
_entity_poly.pdbx_strand_id
1 'polypeptide(L)'
;MQPMQRQSNIEIDSGVTIQFQLRGYSNPQFALPNGWTCTCPAGYNCSYLKIPPTCYFSFTFIISAPDTSVRYLATNFVTLDASGSLPNSQRSAWDQNYVIQLPTKPSAIDIFAHNLGAVINQADGTLVSDDTLTHADTFVVPLSDALPAVGGVQSMSQQHTYQGKLLGTTLFLAYSISCSGSLIGPDCDLTCNQSSINSNTAACRSNSTGFFYVCTYQSGGQVDDCKSCPWGIKEDTYCQDEGGGILDPYNSGVVGVGFRTATIILSVIVLIFLLLLIFLLLALCILQRRRNRPVEKEMTTYEHNGYTASTPASRPLLTAAYRAEQPTPQPRSQPPSLDARPISECI
;
A
#
# COMPACT_ATOMS: atom_id res chain seq x y z
N MET A 1 31.39 -3.24 -39.32
CA MET A 1 30.86 -1.88 -39.11
C MET A 1 29.84 -1.96 -37.98
N GLN A 2 30.27 -1.73 -36.75
CA GLN A 2 29.40 -1.69 -35.57
C GLN A 2 28.88 -0.25 -35.40
N PRO A 3 27.58 -0.05 -35.10
CA PRO A 3 27.09 1.27 -34.77
C PRO A 3 27.55 1.63 -33.35
N MET A 4 28.39 2.66 -33.30
CA MET A 4 28.83 3.38 -32.12
C MET A 4 27.59 4.02 -31.46
N GLN A 5 27.15 3.47 -30.33
CA GLN A 5 26.13 4.13 -29.50
C GLN A 5 26.75 5.41 -28.92
N ARG A 6 26.16 6.56 -29.29
CA ARG A 6 26.42 7.84 -28.61
C ARG A 6 26.08 7.66 -27.13
N GLN A 7 27.09 7.62 -26.27
CA GLN A 7 26.93 8.03 -24.88
C GLN A 7 26.57 9.52 -24.90
N SER A 8 25.28 9.82 -24.75
CA SER A 8 24.90 11.08 -24.15
C SER A 8 25.42 11.02 -22.71
N ASN A 9 26.51 11.74 -22.44
CA ASN A 9 26.85 12.15 -21.08
C ASN A 9 25.70 13.01 -20.57
N ILE A 10 24.69 12.36 -20.01
CA ILE A 10 23.90 12.96 -18.97
C ILE A 10 24.85 12.91 -17.77
N GLU A 11 25.45 14.03 -17.41
CA GLU A 11 25.89 14.23 -16.03
C GLU A 11 24.63 14.02 -15.18
N ILE A 12 24.48 12.78 -14.68
CA ILE A 12 23.58 12.55 -13.56
C ILE A 12 24.32 13.22 -12.42
N ASP A 13 23.92 14.44 -12.09
CA ASP A 13 24.27 15.07 -10.82
C ASP A 13 23.73 14.13 -9.74
N SER A 14 24.60 13.22 -9.30
CA SER A 14 24.23 11.96 -8.67
C SER A 14 24.20 12.18 -7.18
N GLY A 15 23.08 12.65 -6.61
CA GLY A 15 22.98 12.99 -5.19
C GLY A 15 23.24 11.80 -4.24
N VAL A 16 22.95 10.57 -4.65
CA VAL A 16 22.96 9.39 -3.78
C VAL A 16 23.56 8.17 -4.47
N THR A 17 24.39 7.42 -3.73
CA THR A 17 24.76 6.05 -4.09
C THR A 17 24.13 5.09 -3.10
N ILE A 18 23.37 4.12 -3.61
CA ILE A 18 22.88 2.98 -2.83
C ILE A 18 23.64 1.73 -3.22
N GLN A 19 24.12 1.03 -2.21
CA GLN A 19 24.72 -0.28 -2.34
C GLN A 19 23.85 -1.29 -1.61
N PHE A 20 23.52 -2.42 -2.23
CA PHE A 20 22.80 -3.50 -1.56
C PHE A 20 23.24 -4.87 -2.05
N GLN A 21 22.99 -5.87 -1.22
CA GLN A 21 23.41 -7.25 -1.47
C GLN A 21 22.46 -8.22 -0.77
N LEU A 22 21.98 -9.20 -1.54
CA LEU A 22 21.18 -10.31 -1.04
C LEU A 22 22.08 -11.26 -0.25
N ARG A 23 21.83 -11.39 1.05
CA ARG A 23 22.63 -12.23 1.98
C ARG A 23 22.06 -13.62 2.17
N GLY A 24 20.81 -13.83 1.80
CA GLY A 24 20.17 -15.12 1.89
C GLY A 24 18.66 -15.04 1.65
N TYR A 25 18.07 -16.21 1.48
CA TYR A 25 16.62 -16.41 1.43
C TYR A 25 16.32 -17.81 1.95
N SER A 26 15.17 -17.96 2.62
CA SER A 26 14.72 -19.23 3.18
C SER A 26 13.23 -19.43 2.95
N ASN A 27 12.91 -20.55 2.31
CA ASN A 27 11.59 -21.13 2.12
C ASN A 27 11.63 -22.61 2.54
N PRO A 28 11.63 -22.90 3.85
CA PRO A 28 11.87 -24.25 4.36
C PRO A 28 10.76 -25.25 4.04
N GLN A 29 9.58 -24.77 3.64
CA GLN A 29 8.45 -25.61 3.23
C GLN A 29 8.42 -25.84 1.72
N PHE A 30 9.36 -25.25 0.96
CA PHE A 30 9.36 -25.25 -0.50
C PHE A 30 8.01 -24.78 -1.10
N ALA A 31 7.30 -23.96 -0.33
CA ALA A 31 5.93 -23.57 -0.62
C ALA A 31 5.90 -22.54 -1.75
N LEU A 32 4.81 -22.60 -2.52
CA LEU A 32 4.40 -21.63 -3.50
C LEU A 32 2.98 -21.14 -3.13
N PRO A 33 2.53 -19.98 -3.65
CA PRO A 33 1.19 -19.48 -3.35
C PRO A 33 0.09 -20.48 -3.69
N ASN A 34 -1.10 -20.29 -3.09
CA ASN A 34 -2.28 -21.13 -3.31
C ASN A 34 -2.15 -22.59 -2.81
N GLY A 35 -1.26 -22.85 -1.84
CA GLY A 35 -1.05 -24.21 -1.32
C GLY A 35 -0.31 -25.12 -2.29
N TRP A 36 0.55 -24.53 -3.13
CA TRP A 36 1.38 -25.26 -4.07
C TRP A 36 2.80 -25.45 -3.51
N THR A 37 3.59 -26.28 -4.16
CA THR A 37 4.99 -26.54 -3.83
C THR A 37 5.81 -26.78 -5.09
N CYS A 38 7.11 -26.47 -5.03
CA CYS A 38 8.09 -26.75 -6.07
C CYS A 38 8.87 -28.06 -5.84
N THR A 39 8.44 -28.87 -4.87
CA THR A 39 8.99 -30.21 -4.61
C THR A 39 7.87 -31.25 -4.56
N CYS A 40 8.21 -32.53 -4.73
CA CYS A 40 7.22 -33.60 -4.61
C CYS A 40 6.80 -33.76 -3.13
N PRO A 41 5.51 -33.60 -2.78
CA PRO A 41 5.08 -33.72 -1.39
C PRO A 41 5.27 -35.14 -0.85
N ALA A 42 5.57 -35.26 0.45
CA ALA A 42 5.77 -36.55 1.09
C ALA A 42 4.52 -37.44 0.98
N GLY A 43 4.69 -38.70 0.60
CA GLY A 43 3.60 -39.67 0.42
C GLY A 43 2.99 -39.71 -0.98
N TYR A 44 3.38 -38.80 -1.88
CA TYR A 44 2.95 -38.80 -3.27
C TYR A 44 4.09 -39.20 -4.22
N ASN A 45 3.71 -39.63 -5.43
CA ASN A 45 4.65 -39.95 -6.49
C ASN A 45 4.49 -38.96 -7.65
N CYS A 46 5.54 -38.21 -7.94
CA CYS A 46 5.56 -37.21 -9.01
C CYS A 46 6.17 -37.76 -10.31
N SER A 47 5.81 -38.99 -10.69
CA SER A 47 6.33 -39.70 -11.87
C SER A 47 5.99 -39.06 -13.21
N TYR A 48 5.08 -38.08 -13.22
CA TYR A 48 4.77 -37.25 -14.38
C TYR A 48 5.94 -36.32 -14.75
N LEU A 49 6.85 -36.01 -13.82
CA LEU A 49 8.07 -35.26 -14.11
C LEU A 49 9.20 -36.20 -14.52
N LYS A 50 9.88 -35.87 -15.62
CA LYS A 50 11.05 -36.63 -16.11
C LYS A 50 12.30 -36.43 -15.24
N ILE A 51 12.34 -35.32 -14.52
CA ILE A 51 13.45 -34.90 -13.65
C ILE A 51 12.83 -34.58 -12.29
N PRO A 52 13.46 -34.95 -11.16
CA PRO A 52 12.96 -34.56 -9.84
C PRO A 52 12.70 -33.05 -9.76
N PRO A 53 11.54 -32.62 -9.23
CA PRO A 53 11.22 -31.20 -9.13
C PRO A 53 12.24 -30.51 -8.23
N THR A 54 12.77 -29.38 -8.70
CA THR A 54 13.71 -28.54 -7.96
C THR A 54 13.17 -27.12 -7.89
N CYS A 55 13.32 -26.49 -6.74
CA CYS A 55 12.91 -25.12 -6.51
C CYS A 55 13.97 -24.17 -7.06
N TYR A 56 13.72 -23.63 -8.25
CA TYR A 56 14.67 -22.76 -8.96
C TYR A 56 14.24 -21.31 -8.84
N PHE A 57 14.90 -20.56 -7.97
CA PHE A 57 14.48 -19.22 -7.55
C PHE A 57 15.36 -18.11 -8.16
N SER A 58 14.74 -17.01 -8.58
CA SER A 58 15.39 -15.75 -8.92
C SER A 58 14.71 -14.60 -8.18
N PHE A 59 15.47 -13.55 -7.87
CA PHE A 59 14.99 -12.36 -7.18
C PHE A 59 15.07 -11.17 -8.11
N THR A 60 13.96 -10.46 -8.27
CA THR A 60 13.91 -9.18 -8.96
C THR A 60 13.86 -8.06 -7.95
N PHE A 61 14.78 -7.10 -8.07
CA PHE A 61 14.85 -5.90 -7.26
C PHE A 61 14.31 -4.72 -8.07
N ILE A 62 13.38 -3.99 -7.48
CA ILE A 62 12.78 -2.78 -8.03
C ILE A 62 13.06 -1.64 -7.07
N ILE A 63 13.76 -0.62 -7.55
CA ILE A 63 14.20 0.50 -6.70
C ILE A 63 13.52 1.77 -7.20
N SER A 64 12.75 2.38 -6.31
CA SER A 64 11.94 3.56 -6.58
C SER A 64 12.52 4.78 -5.86
N ALA A 65 12.89 5.80 -6.63
CA ALA A 65 13.33 7.09 -6.12
C ALA A 65 12.38 8.20 -6.61
N PRO A 66 12.15 9.25 -5.79
CA PRO A 66 11.37 10.41 -6.21
C PRO A 66 11.93 10.99 -7.52
N ASP A 67 11.02 11.40 -8.41
CA ASP A 67 11.33 12.15 -9.64
C ASP A 67 12.19 11.42 -10.69
N THR A 68 12.35 10.09 -10.58
CA THR A 68 13.10 9.30 -11.56
C THR A 68 12.44 8.01 -12.02
N SER A 69 12.93 7.48 -13.14
CA SER A 69 12.60 6.15 -13.63
C SER A 69 13.06 5.08 -12.64
N VAL A 70 12.19 4.10 -12.39
CA VAL A 70 12.46 2.90 -11.59
C VAL A 70 13.66 2.12 -12.15
N ARG A 71 14.52 1.61 -11.27
CA ARG A 71 15.63 0.72 -11.63
C ARG A 71 15.25 -0.73 -11.36
N TYR A 72 15.54 -1.59 -12.33
CA TYR A 72 15.25 -3.03 -12.27
C TYR A 72 16.55 -3.81 -12.33
N LEU A 73 16.73 -4.73 -11.39
CA LEU A 73 17.84 -5.67 -11.34
C LEU A 73 17.29 -7.06 -11.03
N ALA A 74 18.00 -8.11 -11.45
CA ALA A 74 17.61 -9.47 -11.12
C ALA A 74 18.82 -10.35 -10.87
N THR A 75 18.66 -11.34 -9.98
CA THR A 75 19.64 -12.41 -9.83
C THR A 75 19.47 -13.44 -10.93
N ASN A 76 20.51 -14.25 -11.16
CA ASN A 76 20.33 -15.50 -11.89
C ASN A 76 19.44 -16.44 -11.07
N PHE A 77 18.85 -17.42 -11.75
CA PHE A 77 18.12 -18.47 -11.08
C PHE A 77 19.06 -19.44 -10.37
N VAL A 78 18.69 -19.85 -9.16
CA VAL A 78 19.49 -20.69 -8.26
C VAL A 78 18.59 -21.73 -7.59
N THR A 79 19.10 -22.95 -7.43
CA THR A 79 18.32 -24.03 -6.80
C THR A 79 18.42 -23.92 -5.29
N LEU A 80 17.30 -23.99 -4.58
CA LEU A 80 17.31 -24.08 -3.12
C LEU A 80 17.96 -25.39 -2.66
N ASP A 81 18.63 -25.36 -1.51
CA ASP A 81 19.18 -26.56 -0.88
C ASP A 81 18.09 -27.39 -0.18
N ALA A 82 18.49 -28.52 0.41
CA ALA A 82 17.56 -29.42 1.11
C ALA A 82 16.86 -28.79 2.33
N SER A 83 17.33 -27.64 2.82
CA SER A 83 16.69 -26.87 3.89
C SER A 83 15.76 -25.78 3.37
N GLY A 84 15.63 -25.62 2.04
CA GLY A 84 14.87 -24.54 1.42
C GLY A 84 15.61 -23.21 1.42
N SER A 85 16.93 -23.22 1.58
CA SER A 85 17.76 -22.00 1.65
C SER A 85 18.64 -21.82 0.42
N LEU A 86 19.13 -20.60 0.20
CA LEU A 86 20.11 -20.33 -0.85
C LEU A 86 21.46 -21.01 -0.55
N PRO A 87 21.96 -21.88 -1.43
CA PRO A 87 23.19 -22.63 -1.15
C PRO A 87 24.44 -21.76 -1.32
N ASN A 88 25.42 -21.98 -0.44
CA ASN A 88 26.75 -21.36 -0.54
C ASN A 88 27.51 -21.76 -1.81
N SER A 89 27.23 -22.94 -2.38
CA SER A 89 27.88 -23.41 -3.62
C SER A 89 27.53 -22.58 -4.84
N GLN A 90 26.38 -21.88 -4.84
CA GLN A 90 25.90 -21.02 -5.93
C GLN A 90 25.97 -19.53 -5.56
N ARG A 91 26.75 -19.17 -4.53
CA ARG A 91 26.79 -17.82 -3.96
C ARG A 91 27.09 -16.72 -4.97
N SER A 92 27.93 -16.98 -5.98
CA SER A 92 28.24 -16.03 -7.05
C SER A 92 27.04 -15.65 -7.94
N ALA A 93 25.99 -16.46 -7.95
CA ALA A 93 24.78 -16.23 -8.74
C ALA A 93 23.74 -15.34 -8.02
N TRP A 94 23.81 -15.22 -6.70
CA TRP A 94 22.79 -14.51 -5.89
C TRP A 94 23.37 -13.46 -4.91
N ASP A 95 24.56 -13.65 -4.34
CA ASP A 95 25.21 -12.70 -3.40
C ASP A 95 26.05 -11.66 -4.15
N GLN A 96 25.46 -11.05 -5.18
CA GLN A 96 26.12 -9.99 -5.93
C GLN A 96 25.95 -8.64 -5.23
N ASN A 97 27.00 -7.83 -5.30
CA ASN A 97 26.98 -6.47 -4.78
C ASN A 97 26.47 -5.50 -5.85
N TYR A 98 25.28 -4.95 -5.64
CA TYR A 98 24.67 -3.99 -6.56
C TYR A 98 24.97 -2.58 -6.07
N VAL A 99 25.59 -1.77 -6.94
CA VAL A 99 25.90 -0.35 -6.68
C VAL A 99 25.15 0.48 -7.71
N ILE A 100 24.28 1.37 -7.23
CA ILE A 100 23.44 2.21 -8.09
C ILE A 100 23.58 3.65 -7.66
N GLN A 101 23.79 4.52 -8.64
CA GLN A 101 23.74 5.96 -8.46
C GLN A 101 22.34 6.46 -8.85
N LEU A 102 21.74 7.22 -7.95
CA LEU A 102 20.44 7.83 -8.09
C LEU A 102 20.58 9.33 -7.80
N PRO A 103 19.79 10.21 -8.44
CA PRO A 103 19.84 11.63 -8.15
C PRO A 103 19.23 11.96 -6.77
N THR A 104 18.30 11.14 -6.29
CA THR A 104 17.60 11.30 -5.01
C THR A 104 17.61 10.01 -4.22
N LYS A 105 17.44 10.10 -2.90
CA LYS A 105 17.37 8.92 -2.03
C LYS A 105 16.14 8.06 -2.39
N PRO A 106 16.31 6.75 -2.60
CA PRO A 106 15.19 5.85 -2.86
C PRO A 106 14.32 5.69 -1.61
N SER A 107 13.01 5.54 -1.83
CA SER A 107 12.03 5.38 -0.75
C SER A 107 11.98 3.94 -0.24
N ALA A 108 12.11 2.97 -1.14
CA ALA A 108 12.08 1.54 -0.83
C ALA A 108 12.82 0.71 -1.90
N ILE A 109 13.13 -0.53 -1.54
CA ILE A 109 13.48 -1.60 -2.47
C ILE A 109 12.39 -2.66 -2.40
N ASP A 110 11.68 -2.87 -3.49
CA ASP A 110 10.72 -3.97 -3.62
C ASP A 110 11.43 -5.19 -4.21
N ILE A 111 11.25 -6.35 -3.58
CA ILE A 111 11.94 -7.58 -3.97
C ILE A 111 10.90 -8.66 -4.23
N PHE A 112 10.94 -9.24 -5.42
CA PHE A 112 10.01 -10.28 -5.86
C PHE A 112 10.79 -11.58 -6.05
N ALA A 113 10.43 -12.59 -5.27
CA ALA A 113 10.99 -13.94 -5.41
C ALA A 113 10.13 -14.71 -6.41
N HIS A 114 10.76 -15.26 -7.44
CA HIS A 114 10.09 -16.05 -8.48
C HIS A 114 10.69 -17.45 -8.53
N ASN A 115 9.83 -18.45 -8.62
CA ASN A 115 10.22 -19.83 -8.89
C ASN A 115 9.99 -20.16 -10.37
N LEU A 116 10.97 -20.74 -11.04
CA LEU A 116 10.84 -21.30 -12.38
C LEU A 116 10.82 -22.83 -12.31
N GLY A 117 9.77 -23.46 -12.82
CA GLY A 117 9.72 -24.91 -12.96
C GLY A 117 8.35 -25.49 -12.65
N ALA A 118 8.34 -26.70 -12.09
CA ALA A 118 7.13 -27.41 -11.75
C ALA A 118 6.41 -26.77 -10.56
N VAL A 119 5.09 -26.70 -10.67
CA VAL A 119 4.15 -26.27 -9.63
C VAL A 119 3.23 -27.44 -9.33
N ILE A 120 3.30 -27.93 -8.10
CA ILE A 120 2.60 -29.14 -7.66
C ILE A 120 1.64 -28.75 -6.56
N ASN A 121 0.42 -29.28 -6.59
CA ASN A 121 -0.53 -29.10 -5.50
C ASN A 121 -0.05 -29.86 -4.27
N GLN A 122 0.15 -29.15 -3.16
CA GLN A 122 0.69 -29.73 -1.93
C GLN A 122 -0.26 -30.75 -1.29
N ALA A 123 -1.57 -30.62 -1.51
CA ALA A 123 -2.58 -31.45 -0.88
C ALA A 123 -2.70 -32.84 -1.50
N ASP A 124 -2.59 -32.97 -2.83
CA ASP A 124 -2.86 -34.20 -3.58
C ASP A 124 -1.70 -34.66 -4.50
N GLY A 125 -0.62 -33.89 -4.58
CA GLY A 125 0.55 -34.21 -5.39
C GLY A 125 0.34 -34.08 -6.91
N THR A 126 -0.77 -33.49 -7.36
CA THR A 126 -1.06 -33.32 -8.78
C THR A 126 -0.23 -32.19 -9.39
N LEU A 127 0.19 -32.37 -10.65
CA LEU A 127 0.86 -31.33 -11.41
C LEU A 127 -0.13 -30.24 -11.78
N VAL A 128 0.11 -29.02 -11.31
CA VAL A 128 -0.67 -27.83 -11.70
C VAL A 128 -0.11 -27.26 -12.99
N SER A 129 1.21 -27.10 -13.04
CA SER A 129 1.91 -26.59 -14.21
C SER A 129 3.37 -27.03 -14.20
N ASP A 130 3.99 -27.05 -15.38
CA ASP A 130 5.41 -27.35 -15.55
C ASP A 130 6.08 -26.26 -16.39
N ASP A 131 7.36 -26.01 -16.11
CA ASP A 131 8.16 -24.96 -16.76
C ASP A 131 7.51 -23.56 -16.75
N THR A 132 6.98 -23.16 -15.58
CA THR A 132 6.33 -21.85 -15.42
C THR A 132 7.05 -20.96 -14.44
N LEU A 133 7.05 -19.65 -14.73
CA LEU A 133 7.51 -18.63 -13.79
C LEU A 133 6.37 -18.28 -12.83
N THR A 134 6.49 -18.73 -11.60
CA THR A 134 5.52 -18.48 -10.54
C THR A 134 6.07 -17.46 -9.56
N HIS A 135 5.33 -16.37 -9.35
CA HIS A 135 5.63 -15.43 -8.28
C HIS A 135 5.44 -16.11 -6.92
N ALA A 136 6.49 -16.20 -6.11
CA ALA A 136 6.49 -16.92 -4.85
C ALA A 136 6.20 -16.00 -3.66
N ASP A 137 6.93 -14.89 -3.55
CA ASP A 137 6.75 -13.96 -2.43
C ASP A 137 7.21 -12.55 -2.77
N THR A 138 6.72 -11.57 -2.00
CA THR A 138 7.05 -10.15 -2.14
C THR A 138 7.60 -9.61 -0.83
N PHE A 139 8.69 -8.85 -0.91
CA PHE A 139 9.32 -8.15 0.20
C PHE A 139 9.38 -6.67 -0.09
N VAL A 140 9.16 -5.85 0.94
CA VAL A 140 9.28 -4.39 0.86
C VAL A 140 10.32 -3.98 1.89
N VAL A 141 11.38 -3.35 1.41
CA VAL A 141 12.48 -2.83 2.25
C VAL A 141 12.33 -1.32 2.33
N PRO A 142 11.79 -0.77 3.44
CA PRO A 142 11.66 0.67 3.61
C PRO A 142 13.04 1.28 3.83
N LEU A 143 13.33 2.38 3.11
CA LEU A 143 14.58 3.11 3.22
C LEU A 143 14.41 4.51 3.83
N SER A 144 13.19 4.89 4.24
CA SER A 144 12.90 6.19 4.85
C SER A 144 13.83 6.49 6.02
N ASP A 145 13.96 5.51 6.93
CA ASP A 145 14.65 5.68 8.21
C ASP A 145 16.16 5.41 8.10
N ALA A 146 16.63 4.96 6.94
CA ALA A 146 18.03 4.73 6.69
C ALA A 146 18.76 6.06 6.51
N LEU A 147 19.53 6.47 7.53
CA LEU A 147 20.39 7.65 7.43
C LEU A 147 21.55 7.38 6.47
N PRO A 148 21.73 8.20 5.43
CA PRO A 148 22.86 8.06 4.53
C PRO A 148 24.20 8.34 5.23
N ALA A 149 25.25 7.65 4.83
CA ALA A 149 26.61 7.97 5.22
C ALA A 149 27.14 9.20 4.47
N VAL A 150 27.98 9.99 5.13
CA VAL A 150 28.61 11.19 4.58
C VAL A 150 30.05 10.88 4.16
N GLY A 151 30.52 11.49 3.08
CA GLY A 151 31.90 11.34 2.61
C GLY A 151 32.19 10.01 1.89
N GLY A 152 31.16 9.35 1.35
CA GLY A 152 31.32 8.13 0.54
C GLY A 152 31.69 6.87 1.33
N VAL A 153 31.63 6.89 2.67
CA VAL A 153 31.89 5.71 3.49
C VAL A 153 30.70 4.76 3.40
N GLN A 154 30.83 3.69 2.62
CA GLN A 154 29.80 2.66 2.48
C GLN A 154 30.08 1.50 3.45
N SER A 155 29.19 1.28 4.41
CA SER A 155 29.29 0.16 5.35
C SER A 155 28.13 -0.81 5.16
N MET A 156 28.40 -1.91 4.48
CA MET A 156 27.46 -3.02 4.24
C MET A 156 27.41 -4.02 5.42
N SER A 157 27.83 -3.59 6.61
CA SER A 157 28.00 -4.44 7.79
C SER A 157 26.68 -4.82 8.45
N GLN A 158 25.63 -4.01 8.28
CA GLN A 158 24.32 -4.27 8.87
C GLN A 158 23.46 -5.11 7.92
N GLN A 159 23.16 -6.34 8.37
CA GLN A 159 22.25 -7.25 7.70
C GLN A 159 20.88 -7.19 8.38
N HIS A 160 19.85 -7.01 7.56
CA HIS A 160 18.47 -6.95 7.99
C HIS A 160 17.71 -8.19 7.50
N THR A 161 16.69 -8.58 8.26
CA THR A 161 15.83 -9.71 7.95
C THR A 161 14.43 -9.21 7.65
N TYR A 162 13.88 -9.61 6.51
CA TYR A 162 12.56 -9.23 6.04
C TYR A 162 11.68 -10.48 5.89
N GLN A 163 10.39 -10.31 6.21
CA GLN A 163 9.38 -11.36 6.05
C GLN A 163 8.54 -11.06 4.81
N GLY A 164 8.30 -12.08 4.01
CA GLY A 164 7.52 -12.01 2.80
C GLY A 164 6.02 -11.80 3.09
N LYS A 165 5.34 -11.12 2.19
CA LYS A 165 3.93 -10.72 2.35
C LYS A 165 2.93 -11.79 1.94
N LEU A 166 3.30 -12.70 1.04
CA LEU A 166 2.41 -13.73 0.50
C LEU A 166 2.55 -15.05 1.25
N LEU A 167 3.78 -15.53 1.42
CA LEU A 167 4.06 -16.83 2.02
C LEU A 167 4.71 -16.73 3.41
N GLY A 168 5.21 -15.56 3.81
CA GLY A 168 5.98 -15.42 5.04
C GLY A 168 7.36 -16.08 4.94
N THR A 169 7.91 -16.17 3.73
CA THR A 169 9.31 -16.60 3.55
C THR A 169 10.27 -15.55 4.11
N THR A 170 11.51 -15.92 4.40
CA THR A 170 12.48 -15.02 5.03
C THR A 170 13.56 -14.59 4.04
N LEU A 171 13.82 -13.29 3.95
CA LEU A 171 14.87 -12.69 3.12
C LEU A 171 15.89 -11.96 3.99
N PHE A 172 17.17 -12.14 3.68
CA PHE A 172 18.26 -11.42 4.34
C PHE A 172 18.90 -10.45 3.36
N LEU A 173 18.93 -9.16 3.70
CA LEU A 173 19.49 -8.12 2.85
C LEU A 173 20.45 -7.23 3.65
N ALA A 174 21.61 -6.94 3.09
CA ALA A 174 22.48 -5.88 3.55
C ALA A 174 22.38 -4.71 2.57
N TYR A 175 22.37 -3.48 3.09
CA TYR A 175 22.39 -2.28 2.25
C TYR A 175 23.08 -1.13 2.97
N SER A 176 23.55 -0.16 2.20
CA SER A 176 24.06 1.11 2.67
C SER A 176 23.73 2.20 1.66
N ILE A 177 23.48 3.40 2.17
CA ILE A 177 23.17 4.59 1.37
C ILE A 177 24.23 5.62 1.70
N SER A 178 24.78 6.30 0.71
CA SER A 178 25.74 7.39 0.90
C SER A 178 25.38 8.58 0.03
N CYS A 179 25.46 9.78 0.59
CA CYS A 179 25.35 11.00 -0.18
C CYS A 179 26.62 11.21 -1.01
N SER A 180 26.46 11.75 -2.22
CA SER A 180 27.59 12.14 -3.06
C SER A 180 27.98 13.60 -2.82
N GLY A 181 29.27 13.90 -2.98
CA GLY A 181 29.78 15.27 -2.83
C GLY A 181 29.68 15.78 -1.40
N SER A 182 29.27 17.05 -1.26
CA SER A 182 29.13 17.73 0.03
C SER A 182 27.70 17.76 0.57
N LEU A 183 26.77 17.06 -0.08
CA LEU A 183 25.37 17.00 0.33
C LEU A 183 25.23 16.10 1.56
N ILE A 184 24.36 16.52 2.47
CA ILE A 184 24.06 15.80 3.71
C ILE A 184 22.53 15.79 3.94
N GLY A 185 22.11 15.24 5.06
CA GLY A 185 20.72 15.15 5.48
C GLY A 185 20.05 13.81 5.12
N PRO A 186 18.83 13.60 5.64
CA PRO A 186 18.09 12.35 5.46
C PRO A 186 17.85 11.96 4.01
N ASP A 187 17.71 12.94 3.12
CA ASP A 187 17.44 12.76 1.68
C ASP A 187 18.63 13.10 0.77
N CYS A 188 19.81 13.38 1.36
CA CYS A 188 21.04 13.77 0.65
C CYS A 188 20.86 14.99 -0.27
N ASP A 189 20.06 15.95 0.13
CA ASP A 189 19.77 17.15 -0.65
C ASP A 189 20.11 18.44 0.11
N LEU A 190 20.57 18.34 1.36
CA LEU A 190 20.82 19.50 2.20
C LEU A 190 22.27 19.98 2.07
N THR A 191 22.41 21.29 1.88
CA THR A 191 23.66 22.01 2.10
C THR A 191 23.54 22.73 3.43
N CYS A 192 24.38 22.39 4.40
CA CYS A 192 24.27 22.90 5.76
C CYS A 192 25.51 23.65 6.21
N ASN A 193 25.28 24.75 6.93
CA ASN A 193 26.31 25.49 7.64
C ASN A 193 26.13 25.29 9.14
N GLN A 194 27.26 25.20 9.85
CA GLN A 194 27.24 25.12 11.29
C GLN A 194 26.77 26.44 11.89
N SER A 195 25.92 26.34 12.91
CA SER A 195 25.39 27.50 13.59
C SER A 195 26.48 28.30 14.29
N SER A 196 26.36 29.62 14.27
CA SER A 196 27.26 30.53 14.99
C SER A 196 27.06 30.51 16.51
N ILE A 197 25.88 30.06 16.97
CA ILE A 197 25.47 30.07 18.39
C ILE A 197 25.65 28.68 19.03
N ASN A 198 25.33 27.60 18.30
CA ASN A 198 25.40 26.23 18.80
C ASN A 198 26.05 25.29 17.80
N SER A 199 27.23 24.76 18.12
CA SER A 199 27.96 23.85 17.24
C SER A 199 27.22 22.56 16.89
N ASN A 200 26.20 22.17 17.67
CA ASN A 200 25.40 20.97 17.41
C ASN A 200 24.22 21.24 16.47
N THR A 201 23.94 22.50 16.14
CA THR A 201 22.84 22.89 15.26
C THR A 201 23.38 23.27 13.88
N ALA A 202 22.65 22.90 12.85
CA ALA A 202 22.95 23.17 11.46
C ALA A 202 21.83 23.98 10.81
N ALA A 203 22.19 25.07 10.13
CA ALA A 203 21.29 25.78 9.23
C ALA A 203 21.45 25.19 7.84
N CYS A 204 20.39 24.54 7.35
CA CYS A 204 20.39 23.77 6.12
C CYS A 204 19.47 24.40 5.08
N ARG A 205 19.86 24.27 3.81
CA ARG A 205 19.03 24.56 2.66
C ARG A 205 18.96 23.34 1.77
N SER A 206 17.75 22.91 1.43
CA SER A 206 17.52 21.85 0.46
C SER A 206 17.81 22.37 -0.94
N ASN A 207 18.69 21.68 -1.66
CA ASN A 207 19.00 21.97 -3.06
C ASN A 207 17.88 21.48 -3.99
N SER A 208 17.09 20.49 -3.55
CA SER A 208 15.98 19.94 -4.34
C SER A 208 14.75 20.85 -4.32
N THR A 209 14.36 21.33 -3.14
CA THR A 209 13.14 22.14 -2.95
C THR A 209 13.41 23.63 -2.76
N GLY A 210 14.63 24.00 -2.38
CA GLY A 210 14.98 25.38 -1.99
C GLY A 210 14.55 25.76 -0.58
N PHE A 211 13.85 24.89 0.15
CA PHE A 211 13.39 25.15 1.52
C PHE A 211 14.53 25.18 2.53
N PHE A 212 14.32 25.92 3.61
CA PHE A 212 15.26 26.01 4.72
C PHE A 212 14.86 25.06 5.85
N TYR A 213 15.87 24.49 6.49
CA TYR A 213 15.72 23.56 7.60
C TYR A 213 16.72 23.89 8.70
N VAL A 214 16.31 23.71 9.95
CA VAL A 214 17.23 23.67 11.10
C VAL A 214 17.35 22.22 11.53
N CYS A 215 18.57 21.68 11.52
CA CYS A 215 18.86 20.28 11.84
C CYS A 215 19.86 20.18 12.99
N THR A 216 20.03 18.97 13.51
CA THR A 216 21.05 18.65 14.52
C THR A 216 22.18 17.84 13.89
N TYR A 217 23.43 18.23 14.13
CA TYR A 217 24.60 17.45 13.70
C TYR A 217 24.74 16.16 14.52
N GLN A 218 24.96 15.06 13.83
CA GLN A 218 25.37 13.78 14.39
C GLN A 218 26.88 13.56 14.26
N SER A 219 27.40 12.60 15.02
CA SER A 219 28.77 12.12 14.90
C SER A 219 29.05 11.62 13.48
N GLY A 220 30.07 12.17 12.82
CA GLY A 220 30.43 11.82 11.44
C GLY A 220 30.03 12.89 10.40
N GLY A 221 29.52 14.04 10.82
CA GLY A 221 29.22 15.17 9.93
C GLY A 221 27.89 15.06 9.19
N GLN A 222 27.06 14.07 9.54
CA GLN A 222 25.68 13.96 9.08
C GLN A 222 24.76 14.86 9.92
N VAL A 223 23.62 15.27 9.34
CA VAL A 223 22.56 15.97 10.07
C VAL A 223 21.28 15.14 10.10
N ASP A 224 20.56 15.24 11.19
CA ASP A 224 19.28 14.58 11.42
C ASP A 224 18.33 15.52 12.22
N ASP A 225 17.10 15.09 12.46
CA ASP A 225 16.05 15.85 13.17
C ASP A 225 15.80 17.24 12.55
N CYS A 226 15.76 17.28 11.22
CA CYS A 226 15.55 18.50 10.45
C CYS A 226 14.12 19.04 10.57
N LYS A 227 13.97 20.29 11.02
CA LYS A 227 12.71 21.03 11.09
C LYS A 227 12.62 22.05 9.97
N SER A 228 11.52 22.07 9.24
CA SER A 228 11.30 23.03 8.15
C SER A 228 11.09 24.46 8.69
N CYS A 229 11.81 25.42 8.15
CA CYS A 229 11.67 26.85 8.43
C CYS A 229 11.14 27.57 7.17
N PRO A 230 9.82 27.68 6.97
CA PRO A 230 9.24 28.19 5.72
C PRO A 230 9.60 29.66 5.43
N TRP A 231 9.82 30.47 6.47
CA TRP A 231 10.13 31.90 6.35
C TRP A 231 11.64 32.21 6.38
N GLY A 232 12.50 31.18 6.39
CA GLY A 232 13.95 31.34 6.44
C GLY A 232 14.56 31.09 7.83
N ILE A 233 15.87 31.29 7.94
CA ILE A 233 16.66 31.02 9.15
C ILE A 233 17.33 32.32 9.61
N LYS A 234 17.33 32.57 10.92
CA LYS A 234 18.00 33.72 11.54
C LYS A 234 19.14 33.24 12.44
N GLU A 235 20.26 33.94 12.35
CA GLU A 235 21.50 33.67 13.10
C GLU A 235 22.04 32.24 12.91
N ASP A 236 21.65 31.58 11.81
CA ASP A 236 21.99 30.19 11.49
C ASP A 236 21.58 29.19 12.58
N THR A 237 20.62 29.53 13.46
CA THR A 237 20.19 28.66 14.57
C THR A 237 18.67 28.50 14.64
N TYR A 238 17.92 29.54 14.31
CA TYR A 238 16.47 29.60 14.58
C TYR A 238 15.67 29.81 13.31
N CYS A 239 14.44 29.28 13.28
CA CYS A 239 13.51 29.60 12.20
C CYS A 239 13.03 31.06 12.33
N GLN A 240 12.75 31.70 11.19
CA GLN A 240 12.10 33.01 11.15
C GLN A 240 10.56 32.85 11.22
N ASP A 241 9.88 33.81 11.83
CA ASP A 241 8.43 34.02 11.61
C ASP A 241 8.16 34.90 10.37
N GLU A 242 6.88 35.04 10.00
CA GLU A 242 6.40 35.92 8.92
C GLU A 242 6.80 37.40 9.11
N GLY A 243 7.11 37.82 10.34
CA GLY A 243 7.54 39.18 10.70
C GLY A 243 9.06 39.36 10.88
N GLY A 244 9.88 38.33 10.62
CA GLY A 244 11.35 38.35 10.81
C GLY A 244 11.82 38.20 12.27
N GLY A 245 10.92 37.84 13.18
CA GLY A 245 11.20 37.42 14.54
C GLY A 245 11.78 36.01 14.63
N ILE A 246 12.26 35.66 15.82
CA ILE A 246 12.89 34.36 16.10
C ILE A 246 11.81 33.40 16.57
N LEU A 247 11.59 32.32 15.82
CA LEU A 247 10.77 31.19 16.24
C LEU A 247 11.66 30.01 16.63
N ASP A 248 11.33 29.42 17.77
CA ASP A 248 11.80 28.10 18.11
C ASP A 248 11.37 27.11 17.00
N PRO A 249 12.29 26.30 16.44
CA PRO A 249 11.99 25.31 15.39
C PRO A 249 10.82 24.36 15.69
N TYR A 250 10.47 24.16 16.95
CA TYR A 250 9.28 23.37 17.32
C TYR A 250 7.94 24.05 16.99
N ASN A 251 7.94 25.37 16.77
CA ASN A 251 6.76 26.19 16.50
C ASN A 251 6.68 26.69 15.05
N SER A 252 7.62 26.31 14.17
CA SER A 252 7.76 26.84 12.79
C SER A 252 6.79 26.24 11.75
N GLY A 253 5.65 25.73 12.19
CA GLY A 253 4.65 25.12 11.30
C GLY A 253 4.00 26.14 10.36
N VAL A 254 3.80 25.75 9.10
CA VAL A 254 3.08 26.52 8.06
C VAL A 254 1.60 26.76 8.38
N VAL A 255 1.06 26.01 9.35
CA VAL A 255 -0.31 26.19 9.85
C VAL A 255 -0.21 26.84 11.21
N GLY A 256 -0.60 28.12 11.28
CA GLY A 256 -0.64 28.83 12.55
C GLY A 256 -1.43 28.03 13.59
N VAL A 257 -0.96 28.02 14.84
CA VAL A 257 -1.60 27.28 15.95
C VAL A 257 -3.09 27.59 16.05
N GLY A 258 -3.49 28.82 15.70
CA GLY A 258 -4.88 29.25 15.61
C GLY A 258 -5.72 28.44 14.61
N PHE A 259 -5.19 28.13 13.42
CA PHE A 259 -5.90 27.33 12.40
C PHE A 259 -6.02 25.86 12.79
N ARG A 260 -4.98 25.29 13.42
CA ARG A 260 -5.01 23.91 13.92
C ARG A 260 -6.05 23.76 15.04
N THR A 261 -6.09 24.71 15.97
CA THR A 261 -7.09 24.73 17.04
C THR A 261 -8.50 25.02 16.52
N ALA A 262 -8.65 25.96 15.58
CA ALA A 262 -9.94 26.30 14.99
C ALA A 262 -10.54 25.12 14.21
N THR A 263 -9.75 24.37 13.44
CA THR A 263 -10.23 23.19 12.70
C THR A 263 -10.65 22.05 13.62
N ILE A 264 -9.94 21.83 14.74
CA ILE A 264 -10.34 20.86 15.77
C ILE A 264 -11.66 21.28 16.41
N ILE A 265 -11.80 22.54 16.82
CA ILE A 265 -13.02 23.06 17.43
C ILE A 265 -14.20 22.97 16.45
N LEU A 266 -13.99 23.38 15.20
CA LEU A 266 -15.04 23.37 14.17
C LEU A 266 -15.50 21.95 13.85
N SER A 267 -14.58 20.98 13.79
CA SER A 267 -14.91 19.55 13.63
C SER A 267 -15.79 19.03 14.77
N VAL A 268 -15.46 19.38 16.02
CA VAL A 268 -16.24 19.00 17.21
C VAL A 268 -17.64 19.63 17.17
N ILE A 269 -17.74 20.92 16.82
CA ILE A 269 -19.04 21.61 16.71
C ILE A 269 -19.90 20.96 15.63
N VAL A 270 -19.34 20.66 14.45
CA VAL A 270 -20.07 19.99 13.35
C VAL A 270 -20.55 18.61 13.79
N LEU A 271 -19.72 17.83 14.50
CA LEU A 271 -20.11 16.54 15.04
C LEU A 271 -21.28 16.64 16.03
N ILE A 272 -21.26 17.63 16.93
CA ILE A 272 -22.35 17.86 17.89
C ILE A 272 -23.65 18.22 17.17
N PHE A 273 -23.61 19.13 16.19
CA PHE A 273 -24.79 19.48 15.40
C PHE A 273 -25.35 18.28 14.64
N LEU A 274 -24.49 17.43 14.09
CA LEU A 274 -24.91 16.22 13.37
C LEU A 274 -25.58 15.21 14.32
N LEU A 275 -25.06 15.02 15.54
CA LEU A 275 -25.67 14.17 16.54
C LEU A 275 -27.03 14.71 17.01
N LEU A 276 -27.16 16.03 17.22
CA LEU A 276 -28.43 16.65 17.57
C LEU A 276 -29.46 16.50 16.46
N LEU A 277 -29.05 16.61 15.19
CA LEU A 277 -29.93 16.43 14.04
C LEU A 277 -30.41 14.97 13.94
N ILE A 278 -29.53 13.98 14.15
CA ILE A 278 -29.93 12.57 14.25
C ILE A 278 -30.94 12.37 15.37
N PHE A 279 -30.71 12.95 16.55
CA PHE A 279 -31.62 12.82 17.69
C PHE A 279 -32.98 13.45 17.41
N LEU A 280 -33.01 14.61 16.74
CA LEU A 280 -34.24 15.27 16.31
C LEU A 280 -35.02 14.41 15.29
N LEU A 281 -34.34 13.84 14.30
CA LEU A 281 -34.95 12.94 13.31
C LEU A 281 -35.53 11.69 14.00
N LEU A 282 -34.80 11.09 14.93
CA LEU A 282 -35.30 9.96 15.72
C LEU A 282 -36.53 10.36 16.55
N ALA A 283 -36.51 11.52 17.21
CA ALA A 283 -37.64 12.02 17.98
C ALA A 283 -38.87 12.28 17.09
N LEU A 284 -38.69 12.87 15.91
CA LEU A 284 -39.77 13.09 14.94
C LEU A 284 -40.33 11.76 14.41
N CYS A 285 -39.47 10.79 14.09
CA CYS A 285 -39.88 9.44 13.70
C CYS A 285 -40.67 8.75 14.82
N ILE A 286 -40.25 8.86 16.08
CA ILE A 286 -40.96 8.29 17.24
C ILE A 286 -42.32 8.97 17.43
N LEU A 287 -42.39 10.31 17.31
CA LEU A 287 -43.64 11.06 17.46
C LEU A 287 -44.63 10.76 16.33
N GLN A 288 -44.17 10.68 15.08
CA GLN A 288 -45.01 10.25 13.95
C GLN A 288 -45.52 8.82 14.14
N ARG A 289 -44.66 7.91 14.61
CA ARG A 289 -45.03 6.52 14.90
C ARG A 289 -46.03 6.40 16.06
N ARG A 290 -45.95 7.29 17.06
CA ARG A 290 -46.94 7.38 18.15
C ARG A 290 -48.27 7.99 17.67
N ARG A 291 -48.23 8.99 16.80
CA ARG A 291 -49.44 9.63 16.24
C ARG A 291 -50.22 8.70 15.29
N ASN A 292 -49.53 7.77 14.64
CA ASN A 292 -50.14 6.74 13.79
C ASN A 292 -50.54 5.46 14.55
N ARG A 293 -50.45 5.41 15.88
CA ARG A 293 -51.10 4.34 16.65
C ARG A 293 -52.60 4.66 16.76
N PRO A 294 -53.51 3.81 16.26
CA PRO A 294 -54.93 4.02 16.46
C PRO A 294 -55.25 3.94 17.95
N VAL A 295 -56.03 4.90 18.44
CA VAL A 295 -56.57 4.94 19.80
C VAL A 295 -57.42 3.69 20.00
N GLU A 296 -56.89 2.72 20.74
CA GLU A 296 -57.65 1.59 21.26
C GLU A 296 -58.69 2.17 22.22
N LYS A 297 -59.95 2.23 21.77
CA LYS A 297 -61.07 2.70 22.58
C LYS A 297 -61.26 1.74 23.74
N GLU A 298 -61.31 2.30 24.95
CA GLU A 298 -61.63 1.61 26.19
C GLU A 298 -62.87 0.71 26.02
N MET A 299 -62.70 -0.59 26.21
CA MET A 299 -63.81 -1.50 26.41
C MET A 299 -64.37 -1.25 27.81
N THR A 300 -65.53 -0.61 27.88
CA THR A 300 -66.36 -0.62 29.09
C THR A 300 -67.29 -1.82 29.05
N THR A 301 -67.07 -2.71 30.00
CA THR A 301 -67.84 -3.90 30.36
C THR A 301 -69.31 -3.54 30.61
N TYR A 302 -70.24 -4.30 30.01
CA TYR A 302 -71.58 -4.53 30.57
C TYR A 302 -72.06 -5.94 30.17
N GLU A 303 -72.12 -6.83 31.16
CA GLU A 303 -72.92 -8.06 31.11
C GLU A 303 -74.41 -7.70 31.21
N HIS A 304 -75.27 -8.32 30.39
CA HIS A 304 -76.41 -9.10 30.91
C HIS A 304 -77.16 -9.89 29.82
N ASN A 305 -77.23 -11.21 30.03
CA ASN A 305 -78.31 -12.16 29.78
C ASN A 305 -79.40 -11.85 28.73
N GLY A 306 -79.55 -12.74 27.75
CA GLY A 306 -80.74 -12.79 26.89
C GLY A 306 -80.73 -13.97 25.92
N TYR A 307 -81.54 -14.98 26.24
CA TYR A 307 -81.88 -16.19 25.51
C TYR A 307 -82.08 -16.09 23.97
N THR A 308 -81.97 -17.27 23.34
CA THR A 308 -82.60 -17.76 22.09
C THR A 308 -81.94 -17.54 20.70
N ALA A 309 -81.38 -18.67 20.23
CA ALA A 309 -81.79 -19.41 19.02
C ALA A 309 -81.34 -18.97 17.60
N SER A 310 -80.95 -20.01 16.86
CA SER A 310 -80.93 -20.21 15.40
C SER A 310 -79.69 -19.80 14.59
N THR A 311 -78.84 -20.79 14.31
CA THR A 311 -78.28 -21.06 12.97
C THR A 311 -79.41 -21.52 12.01
N PRO A 312 -79.21 -21.67 10.68
CA PRO A 312 -78.18 -21.17 9.76
C PRO A 312 -78.74 -20.61 8.41
N ALA A 313 -77.86 -20.05 7.58
CA ALA A 313 -77.88 -20.02 6.11
C ALA A 313 -79.11 -19.49 5.33
N SER A 314 -78.93 -18.35 4.64
CA SER A 314 -79.38 -18.16 3.24
C SER A 314 -78.98 -16.78 2.68
N ARG A 315 -78.08 -16.78 1.69
CA ARG A 315 -78.00 -15.77 0.61
C ARG A 315 -79.38 -15.65 -0.09
N PRO A 316 -79.75 -14.53 -0.75
CA PRO A 316 -79.53 -14.46 -2.21
C PRO A 316 -79.38 -13.05 -2.88
N LEU A 317 -78.76 -13.10 -4.07
CA LEU A 317 -78.97 -12.34 -5.34
C LEU A 317 -78.69 -10.81 -5.38
N LEU A 318 -77.75 -10.27 -6.17
CA LEU A 318 -77.59 -10.15 -7.64
C LEU A 318 -78.61 -9.23 -8.37
N THR A 319 -78.14 -8.04 -8.78
CA THR A 319 -78.39 -7.33 -10.07
C THR A 319 -77.40 -6.14 -10.12
N ALA A 320 -76.33 -6.14 -10.93
CA ALA A 320 -76.23 -5.76 -12.37
C ALA A 320 -76.56 -4.26 -12.59
N ALA A 321 -75.79 -3.43 -13.32
CA ALA A 321 -74.97 -3.63 -14.52
C ALA A 321 -73.74 -2.66 -14.52
N TYR A 322 -72.53 -3.06 -14.95
CA TYR A 322 -72.03 -3.13 -16.35
C TYR A 322 -72.00 -1.74 -17.03
N ARG A 323 -70.96 -1.26 -17.71
CA ARG A 323 -69.77 -1.78 -18.44
C ARG A 323 -68.86 -0.53 -18.67
N ALA A 324 -67.58 -0.51 -19.04
CA ALA A 324 -66.69 -1.31 -19.89
C ALA A 324 -65.25 -0.81 -19.55
N GLU A 325 -64.11 -1.45 -19.82
CA GLU A 325 -63.74 -2.58 -20.66
C GLU A 325 -62.33 -3.02 -20.19
N GLN A 326 -62.19 -4.31 -19.91
CA GLN A 326 -60.94 -5.08 -19.83
C GLN A 326 -60.67 -5.65 -21.26
N PRO A 327 -59.69 -6.55 -21.56
CA PRO A 327 -58.70 -7.23 -20.71
C PRO A 327 -57.28 -7.49 -21.32
N THR A 328 -56.35 -7.87 -20.42
CA THR A 328 -55.35 -8.98 -20.41
C THR A 328 -55.45 -10.14 -21.45
N PRO A 329 -54.58 -11.19 -21.50
CA PRO A 329 -53.16 -11.44 -21.06
C PRO A 329 -52.27 -12.32 -22.03
N GLN A 330 -50.93 -12.41 -21.76
CA GLN A 330 -49.90 -13.52 -21.87
C GLN A 330 -49.94 -14.61 -23.01
N PRO A 331 -48.95 -15.55 -23.25
CA PRO A 331 -47.64 -15.86 -22.61
C PRO A 331 -46.43 -16.28 -23.55
N ARG A 332 -45.24 -16.47 -22.92
CA ARG A 332 -44.10 -17.42 -23.13
C ARG A 332 -43.35 -17.64 -24.47
N SER A 333 -42.01 -17.70 -24.31
CA SER A 333 -41.01 -18.70 -24.78
C SER A 333 -39.81 -18.14 -25.59
N GLN A 334 -38.74 -18.94 -25.62
CA GLN A 334 -37.29 -18.63 -25.65
C GLN A 334 -36.68 -18.40 -27.07
N PRO A 335 -35.36 -18.06 -27.18
CA PRO A 335 -34.71 -17.28 -28.27
C PRO A 335 -34.03 -18.23 -29.32
N PRO A 336 -33.26 -17.77 -30.36
CA PRO A 336 -31.89 -17.19 -30.25
C PRO A 336 -31.43 -16.27 -31.43
N SER A 337 -30.11 -15.92 -31.44
CA SER A 337 -29.24 -15.75 -32.64
C SER A 337 -29.29 -14.41 -33.41
N LEU A 338 -28.27 -13.53 -33.29
CA LEU A 338 -27.01 -13.39 -34.07
C LEU A 338 -27.13 -12.60 -35.40
N ASP A 339 -26.22 -11.61 -35.51
CA ASP A 339 -25.63 -10.98 -36.69
C ASP A 339 -26.49 -10.13 -37.65
N ALA A 340 -26.20 -8.82 -37.69
CA ALA A 340 -25.51 -8.18 -38.84
C ALA A 340 -25.32 -6.67 -38.61
N ARG A 341 -24.17 -6.15 -39.06
CA ARG A 341 -23.70 -4.75 -38.97
C ARG A 341 -24.33 -3.83 -40.06
N PRO A 342 -23.71 -2.70 -40.43
CA PRO A 342 -24.07 -1.31 -40.09
C PRO A 342 -24.55 -0.51 -41.33
N ILE A 343 -24.81 0.80 -41.20
CA ILE A 343 -24.78 1.89 -42.23
C ILE A 343 -25.26 3.16 -41.48
N SER A 344 -24.39 4.10 -41.11
CA SER A 344 -23.83 5.23 -41.87
C SER A 344 -24.84 6.31 -42.31
N GLU A 345 -24.66 7.49 -41.70
CA GLU A 345 -24.81 8.85 -42.26
C GLU A 345 -26.17 9.56 -42.37
N CYS A 346 -26.02 10.90 -42.46
CA CYS A 346 -26.93 12.04 -42.43
C CYS A 346 -27.34 12.47 -41.00
N ILE A 347 -26.94 13.64 -40.46
CA ILE A 347 -26.51 14.95 -41.02
C ILE A 347 -25.35 15.51 -40.19
#